data_AF-A0AA37XDI5-F1
#
_entry.id   AF-A0AA37XDI5-F1
#
_cell.length_a   1.000
_cell.length_b   1.000
_cell.length_c   1.000
_cell.angle_alpha   90.00
_cell.angle_beta   90.00
_cell.angle_gamma   90.00
#
_symmetry.space_group_name_H-M   'P 1'
#
loop_
_entity.id
_entity.type
_entity.pdbx_description
1 polymer ?
#
loop_
_entity_poly.entity_id
_entity_poly.type
_entity_poly.pdbx_seq_one_letter_code
_entity_poly.pdbx_strand_id
1 'polypeptide(L)'
;MPLPLIRNLKTVDPSDKSSTKVVQIETAMGSAVNVFPGARVIEVERKRFLPVKTTNDLMLLRSDVYEITEQQHLIARKPAPLVQLDDHYKLIADFEARTPSGPPSLLGADSLTVRGDWIFGADVVATGDAHLVAPGEGAHAVPDGAHIGPDGLA
;
A
#
# COMPACT_ATOMS: atom_id res chain seq x y z
N MET A 1 28.70 -14.23 11.88
CA MET A 1 28.82 -12.85 11.37
C MET A 1 28.16 -11.93 12.39
N PRO A 2 28.88 -10.99 13.05
CA PRO A 2 28.23 -10.03 13.93
C PRO A 2 27.51 -8.97 13.07
N LEU A 3 26.21 -9.16 12.84
CA LEU A 3 25.39 -8.14 12.19
C LEU A 3 24.95 -7.08 13.22
N PRO A 4 24.84 -5.80 12.83
CA PRO A 4 24.29 -4.77 13.70
C PRO A 4 22.89 -5.15 14.18
N LEU A 5 22.65 -5.02 15.49
CA LEU A 5 21.35 -5.26 16.09
C LEU A 5 20.43 -4.06 15.88
N ILE A 6 19.17 -4.34 15.57
CA ILE A 6 18.09 -3.36 15.49
C ILE A 6 17.17 -3.60 16.69
N ARG A 7 16.91 -2.54 17.45
CA ARG A 7 15.98 -2.54 18.58
C ARG A 7 14.64 -1.96 18.14
N ASN A 8 13.65 -2.82 17.88
CA ASN A 8 12.32 -2.44 17.42
C ASN A 8 11.31 -2.47 18.59
N LEU A 9 10.58 -1.38 18.81
CA LEU A 9 9.59 -1.28 19.88
C LEU A 9 8.21 -1.67 19.36
N LYS A 10 7.56 -2.63 20.00
CA LYS A 10 6.26 -3.17 19.60
C LYS A 10 5.39 -3.50 20.81
N THR A 11 4.16 -3.90 20.53
CA THR A 11 3.28 -4.62 21.45
C THR A 11 3.35 -6.12 21.15
N VAL A 12 3.15 -6.98 22.15
CA VAL A 12 3.26 -8.44 21.99
C VAL A 12 2.22 -8.99 21.01
N ASP A 13 1.01 -8.43 21.05
CA ASP A 13 0.02 -8.57 20.00
C ASP A 13 0.07 -7.30 19.13
N PRO A 14 0.47 -7.41 17.84
CA PRO A 14 0.54 -6.25 16.95
C PRO A 14 -0.84 -5.71 16.53
N SER A 15 -1.91 -6.49 16.71
CA SER A 15 -3.29 -6.07 16.45
C SER A 15 -3.93 -5.36 17.63
N ASP A 16 -3.46 -5.63 18.86
CA ASP A 16 -3.91 -4.97 20.08
C ASP A 16 -2.85 -3.99 20.64
N LYS A 17 -3.14 -2.69 20.47
CA LYS A 17 -2.29 -1.59 20.96
C LYS A 17 -2.17 -1.53 22.49
N SER A 18 -3.07 -2.16 23.22
CA SER A 18 -3.07 -2.20 24.69
C SER A 18 -2.22 -3.34 25.26
N SER A 19 -1.85 -4.32 24.42
CA SER A 19 -1.06 -5.47 24.84
C SER A 19 0.36 -5.08 25.28
N THR A 20 1.01 -5.98 26.03
CA THR A 20 2.31 -5.72 26.68
C THR A 20 3.35 -5.19 25.70
N LYS A 21 4.01 -4.09 26.06
CA LYS A 21 5.11 -3.53 25.27
C LYS A 21 6.33 -4.46 25.32
N VAL A 22 6.93 -4.72 24.17
CA VAL A 22 8.08 -5.60 24.00
C VAL A 22 9.15 -4.95 23.14
N VAL A 23 10.34 -5.52 23.20
CA VAL A 23 11.46 -5.20 22.31
C VAL A 23 11.67 -6.38 21.38
N GLN A 24 11.56 -6.16 20.07
CA GLN A 24 11.98 -7.11 19.04
C GLN A 24 13.42 -6.80 18.65
N ILE A 25 14.30 -7.79 18.81
CA ILE A 25 15.71 -7.70 18.42
C ILE A 25 15.85 -8.33 17.04
N GLU A 26 16.22 -7.51 16.07
CA GLU A 26 16.30 -7.89 14.66
C GLU A 26 17.70 -7.64 14.11
N THR A 27 18.00 -8.24 12.96
CA THR A 27 19.15 -7.87 12.12
C THR A 27 18.66 -7.73 10.69
N ALA A 28 19.33 -6.92 9.86
CA ALA A 28 19.00 -6.76 8.46
C ALA A 28 20.00 -7.50 7.58
N MET A 29 19.52 -8.34 6.65
CA MET A 29 20.39 -9.05 5.71
C MET A 29 21.27 -8.09 4.89
N GLY A 30 20.75 -6.89 4.55
CA GLY A 30 21.49 -5.88 3.79
C GLY A 30 22.71 -5.33 4.54
N SER A 31 22.73 -5.38 5.87
CA SER A 31 23.88 -4.96 6.68
C SER A 31 25.11 -5.84 6.45
N ALA A 32 24.95 -7.01 5.83
CA ALA A 32 26.04 -7.89 5.45
C ALA A 32 26.98 -7.26 4.39
N VAL A 33 26.54 -6.23 3.67
CA VAL A 33 27.40 -5.48 2.73
C VAL A 33 28.68 -4.95 3.42
N ASN A 34 28.64 -4.69 4.73
CA ASN A 34 29.76 -4.18 5.49
C ASN A 34 30.74 -5.27 5.97
N VAL A 35 30.37 -6.56 5.89
CA VAL A 35 31.17 -7.65 6.47
C VAL A 35 31.95 -8.47 5.44
N PHE A 36 31.65 -8.32 4.15
CA PHE A 36 32.32 -9.05 3.07
C PHE A 36 33.33 -8.14 2.35
N PRO A 37 34.64 -8.46 2.39
CA PRO A 37 35.64 -7.76 1.58
C PRO A 37 35.26 -7.79 0.10
N GLY A 38 35.28 -6.63 -0.55
CA GLY A 38 34.93 -6.51 -1.96
C GLY A 38 33.43 -6.51 -2.27
N ALA A 39 32.54 -6.40 -1.27
CA ALA A 39 31.12 -6.18 -1.50
C ALA A 39 30.88 -4.91 -2.32
N ARG A 40 29.93 -4.97 -3.27
CA ARG A 40 29.56 -3.87 -4.17
C ARG A 40 28.05 -3.75 -4.25
N VAL A 41 27.59 -2.54 -4.56
CA VAL A 41 26.19 -2.25 -4.88
C VAL A 41 26.11 -2.01 -6.39
N ILE A 42 25.04 -2.52 -7.00
CA ILE A 42 24.71 -2.30 -8.41
C ILE A 42 23.35 -1.62 -8.45
N GLU A 43 23.28 -0.49 -9.13
CA GLU A 43 22.01 0.18 -9.40
C GLU A 43 21.18 -0.66 -10.37
N VAL A 44 19.88 -0.79 -10.07
CA VAL A 44 18.94 -1.51 -10.90
C VAL A 44 17.72 -0.65 -11.18
N GLU A 45 17.10 -0.90 -12.33
CA GLU A 45 15.85 -0.25 -12.71
C GLU A 45 14.73 -0.51 -11.68
N ARG A 46 13.84 0.47 -11.48
CA ARG A 46 12.72 0.42 -10.53
C ARG A 46 11.87 -0.85 -10.66
N LYS A 47 11.70 -1.37 -11.88
CA LYS A 47 10.93 -2.60 -12.17
C LYS A 47 11.44 -3.85 -11.44
N ARG A 48 12.69 -3.84 -10.93
CA ARG A 48 13.27 -4.95 -10.15
C ARG A 48 12.88 -4.94 -8.67
N PHE A 49 12.18 -3.90 -8.21
CA PHE A 49 11.79 -3.77 -6.82
C PHE A 49 10.37 -3.21 -6.72
N LEU A 50 9.39 -4.06 -6.47
CA LEU A 50 7.99 -3.70 -6.23
C LEU A 50 7.61 -4.08 -4.79
N PRO A 51 8.02 -3.29 -3.79
CA PRO A 51 7.76 -3.61 -2.40
C PRO A 51 6.28 -3.44 -2.07
N VAL A 52 5.73 -4.37 -1.29
CA VAL A 52 4.44 -4.22 -0.62
C VAL A 52 4.71 -4.21 0.87
N LYS A 53 4.61 -3.03 1.48
CA LYS A 53 4.88 -2.82 2.92
C LYS A 53 3.63 -2.38 3.67
N THR A 54 2.73 -1.73 2.95
CA THR A 54 1.49 -1.14 3.45
C THR A 54 0.33 -1.51 2.55
N THR A 55 -0.88 -1.27 3.01
CA THR A 55 -2.08 -1.40 2.21
C THR A 55 -2.19 -0.32 1.12
N ASN A 56 -1.47 0.80 1.24
CA ASN A 56 -1.29 1.76 0.14
C ASN A 56 -0.59 1.07 -1.05
N ASP A 57 0.49 0.33 -0.78
CA ASP A 57 1.21 -0.41 -1.82
C ASP A 57 0.32 -1.53 -2.38
N LEU A 58 -0.47 -2.18 -1.54
CA LEU A 58 -1.36 -3.27 -1.94
C LEU A 58 -2.51 -2.78 -2.83
N MET A 59 -3.09 -1.60 -2.52
CA MET A 59 -4.09 -0.93 -3.35
C MET A 59 -3.55 -0.71 -4.77
N LEU A 60 -2.33 -0.19 -4.87
CA LEU A 60 -1.64 -0.02 -6.15
C LEU A 60 -1.42 -1.35 -6.86
N LEU A 61 -0.84 -2.34 -6.16
CA LEU A 61 -0.44 -3.61 -6.76
C LEU A 61 -1.62 -4.43 -7.27
N ARG A 62 -2.77 -4.37 -6.58
CA ARG A 62 -4.01 -5.05 -6.96
C ARG A 62 -4.82 -4.28 -8.01
N SER A 63 -4.52 -3.00 -8.23
CA SER A 63 -5.19 -2.19 -9.26
C SER A 63 -4.71 -2.53 -10.67
N ASP A 64 -5.38 -1.95 -11.66
CA ASP A 64 -5.04 -2.05 -13.07
C ASP A 64 -3.77 -1.27 -13.50
N VAL A 65 -3.07 -0.62 -12.55
CA VAL A 65 -1.75 -0.02 -12.79
C VAL A 65 -0.69 -1.07 -13.07
N TYR A 66 -0.84 -2.27 -12.52
CA TYR A 66 0.07 -3.39 -12.73
C TYR A 66 -0.61 -4.51 -13.52
N GLU A 67 0.17 -5.21 -14.33
CA GLU A 67 -0.26 -6.40 -15.04
C GLU A 67 0.75 -7.55 -14.87
N ILE A 68 0.24 -8.77 -14.92
CA ILE A 68 1.06 -9.98 -14.90
C ILE A 68 1.30 -10.40 -16.35
N THR A 69 2.57 -10.37 -16.75
CA THR A 69 3.01 -10.87 -18.06
C THR A 69 2.91 -12.40 -18.17
N GLU A 70 3.00 -12.93 -19.38
CA GLU A 70 3.06 -14.38 -19.62
C GLU A 70 4.20 -15.07 -18.83
N GLN A 71 5.31 -14.35 -18.63
CA GLN A 71 6.48 -14.81 -17.87
C GLN A 71 6.31 -14.66 -16.35
N GLN A 72 5.09 -14.38 -15.87
CA GLN A 72 4.77 -14.20 -14.44
C GLN A 72 5.51 -13.02 -13.80
N HIS A 73 5.94 -12.04 -14.58
CA HIS A 73 6.42 -10.76 -14.06
C HIS A 73 5.27 -9.80 -13.88
N LEU A 74 5.24 -9.16 -12.72
CA LEU A 74 4.39 -8.01 -12.48
C LEU A 74 5.08 -6.75 -13.01
N ILE A 75 4.45 -6.07 -13.98
CA ILE A 75 4.98 -4.86 -14.60
C ILE A 75 4.01 -3.70 -14.46
N ALA A 76 4.53 -2.49 -14.30
CA ALA A 76 3.71 -1.28 -14.24
C ALA A 76 3.37 -0.81 -15.66
N ARG A 77 2.09 -0.56 -15.93
CA ARG A 77 1.57 -0.04 -17.21
C ARG A 77 1.78 1.46 -17.35
N LYS A 78 2.00 2.16 -16.23
CA LYS A 78 2.32 3.59 -16.14
C LYS A 78 3.21 3.86 -14.92
N PRO A 79 3.81 5.06 -14.78
CA PRO A 79 4.36 5.49 -13.50
C PRO A 79 3.30 5.35 -12.40
N ALA A 80 3.63 4.59 -11.34
CA ALA A 80 2.66 4.27 -10.31
C ALA A 80 2.19 5.54 -9.58
N PRO A 81 0.87 5.77 -9.47
CA PRO A 81 0.34 6.92 -8.75
C PRO A 81 0.65 6.85 -7.26
N LEU A 82 0.57 7.99 -6.59
CA LEU A 82 0.68 8.02 -5.13
C LEU A 82 -0.65 7.59 -4.49
N VAL A 83 -0.65 6.55 -3.68
CA VAL A 83 -1.82 6.16 -2.87
C VAL A 83 -1.59 6.51 -1.41
N GLN A 84 -2.57 7.18 -0.81
CA GLN A 84 -2.60 7.52 0.60
C GLN A 84 -3.94 7.08 1.20
N LEU A 85 -3.94 5.94 1.89
CA LEU A 85 -5.06 5.50 2.70
C LEU A 85 -4.86 5.96 4.14
N ASP A 86 -5.95 6.18 4.87
CA ASP A 86 -5.90 6.49 6.29
C ASP A 86 -5.87 5.21 7.17
N ASP A 87 -5.99 5.40 8.49
CA ASP A 87 -5.88 4.32 9.46
C ASP A 87 -6.97 3.25 9.33
N HIS A 88 -8.10 3.53 8.68
CA HIS A 88 -9.18 2.56 8.44
C HIS A 88 -8.75 1.44 7.49
N TYR A 89 -7.65 1.61 6.75
CA TYR A 89 -7.15 0.61 5.81
C TYR A 89 -5.87 -0.04 6.30
N LYS A 90 -5.39 0.25 7.52
CA LYS A 90 -4.04 -0.10 7.95
C LYS A 90 -3.82 -1.61 8.05
N LEU A 91 -4.81 -2.35 8.56
CA LEU A 91 -4.74 -3.80 8.65
C LEU A 91 -5.35 -4.42 7.39
N ILE A 92 -4.83 -5.59 7.01
CA ILE A 92 -5.27 -6.27 5.79
C ILE A 92 -6.76 -6.62 5.83
N ALA A 93 -7.29 -7.08 6.96
CA ALA A 93 -8.70 -7.41 7.10
C ALA A 93 -9.59 -6.18 6.90
N ASP A 94 -9.17 -5.03 7.45
CA ASP A 94 -9.88 -3.76 7.31
C ASP A 94 -9.84 -3.23 5.88
N PHE A 95 -8.70 -3.41 5.20
CA PHE A 95 -8.54 -3.09 3.77
C PHE A 95 -9.44 -3.96 2.89
N GLU A 96 -9.49 -5.27 3.13
CA GLU A 96 -10.31 -6.20 2.36
C GLU A 96 -11.81 -5.96 2.56
N ALA A 97 -12.24 -5.64 3.79
CA ALA A 97 -13.63 -5.26 4.07
C ALA A 97 -14.06 -4.00 3.30
N ARG A 98 -13.13 -3.12 2.96
CA ARG A 98 -13.36 -1.86 2.25
C ARG A 98 -13.11 -1.94 0.75
N THR A 99 -12.58 -3.05 0.26
CA THR A 99 -12.36 -3.34 -1.16
C THR A 99 -12.95 -4.70 -1.56
N PRO A 100 -14.23 -4.96 -1.23
CA PRO A 100 -14.84 -6.29 -1.42
C PRO A 100 -14.87 -6.73 -2.90
N SER A 101 -14.97 -5.76 -3.81
CA SER A 101 -14.95 -5.98 -5.27
C SER A 101 -13.55 -5.73 -5.88
N GLY A 102 -12.52 -5.58 -5.05
CA GLY A 102 -11.19 -5.14 -5.45
C GLY A 102 -10.98 -3.62 -5.34
N PRO A 103 -9.76 -3.15 -5.63
CA PRO A 103 -9.44 -1.72 -5.64
C PRO A 103 -10.09 -1.01 -6.85
N PRO A 104 -10.26 0.32 -6.81
CA PRO A 104 -10.65 1.09 -7.99
C PRO A 104 -9.59 0.99 -9.09
N SER A 105 -10.00 1.26 -10.33
CA SER A 105 -9.07 1.55 -11.42
C SER A 105 -8.28 2.82 -11.08
N LEU A 106 -6.96 2.75 -11.25
CA LEU A 106 -6.01 3.82 -10.98
C LEU A 106 -5.22 4.23 -12.24
N LEU A 107 -5.52 3.63 -13.39
CA LEU A 107 -4.81 3.91 -14.64
C LEU A 107 -4.92 5.39 -15.06
N GLY A 108 -6.08 6.00 -14.81
CA GLY A 108 -6.33 7.42 -15.05
C GLY A 108 -5.88 8.37 -13.92
N ALA A 109 -5.46 7.83 -12.77
CA ALA A 109 -5.11 8.62 -11.59
C ALA A 109 -3.63 9.00 -11.55
N ASP A 110 -3.33 10.21 -11.10
CA ASP A 110 -1.99 10.66 -10.71
C ASP A 110 -1.75 10.46 -9.21
N SER A 111 -2.82 10.58 -8.41
CA SER A 111 -2.85 10.21 -7.00
C SER A 111 -4.25 9.74 -6.57
N LEU A 112 -4.31 8.97 -5.48
CA LEU A 112 -5.54 8.66 -4.76
C LEU A 112 -5.32 8.90 -3.26
N THR A 113 -6.06 9.81 -2.67
CA THR A 113 -6.08 10.06 -1.23
C THR A 113 -7.45 9.72 -0.64
N VAL A 114 -7.50 8.83 0.35
CA VAL A 114 -8.74 8.42 1.02
C VAL A 114 -8.66 8.78 2.51
N ARG A 115 -9.63 9.57 2.97
CA ARG A 115 -9.80 9.99 4.37
C ARG A 115 -11.22 9.63 4.83
N GLY A 116 -11.29 8.89 5.92
CA GLY A 116 -12.53 8.32 6.47
C GLY A 116 -12.82 6.92 5.96
N ASP A 117 -13.85 6.32 6.55
CA ASP A 117 -14.22 4.92 6.34
C ASP A 117 -15.02 4.75 5.03
N TRP A 118 -14.33 4.63 3.90
CA TRP A 118 -14.97 4.39 2.60
C TRP A 118 -14.93 2.92 2.18
N ILE A 119 -16.07 2.41 1.71
CA ILE A 119 -16.20 1.07 1.14
C ILE A 119 -16.38 1.22 -0.36
N PHE A 120 -15.44 0.66 -1.13
CA PHE A 120 -15.43 0.73 -2.58
C PHE A 120 -16.41 -0.29 -3.19
N GLY A 121 -17.31 0.19 -4.06
CA GLY A 121 -18.11 -0.64 -4.94
C GLY A 121 -17.30 -1.30 -6.07
N ALA A 122 -17.99 -2.03 -6.94
CA ALA A 122 -17.41 -2.58 -8.15
C ALA A 122 -17.12 -1.50 -9.21
N ASP A 123 -16.14 -1.74 -10.07
CA ASP A 123 -15.87 -0.92 -11.27
C ASP A 123 -15.66 0.58 -11.03
N VAL A 124 -15.24 0.97 -9.82
CA VAL A 124 -14.92 2.36 -9.47
C VAL A 124 -13.67 2.82 -10.22
N VAL A 125 -13.68 4.06 -10.72
CA VAL A 125 -12.56 4.65 -11.48
C VAL A 125 -12.07 5.93 -10.84
N ALA A 126 -10.78 6.00 -10.52
CA ALA A 126 -10.13 7.23 -10.06
C ALA A 126 -9.32 7.89 -11.18
N THR A 127 -9.38 9.23 -11.26
CA THR A 127 -8.72 10.02 -12.30
C THR A 127 -8.07 11.30 -11.76
N GLY A 128 -6.95 11.71 -12.35
CA GLY A 128 -6.17 12.87 -11.90
C GLY A 128 -5.73 12.76 -10.43
N ASP A 129 -5.74 13.88 -9.71
CA ASP A 129 -5.49 13.93 -8.26
C ASP A 129 -6.77 13.58 -7.47
N ALA A 130 -7.17 12.32 -7.55
CA ALA A 130 -8.40 11.82 -6.95
C ALA A 130 -8.34 11.87 -5.41
N HIS A 131 -9.42 12.36 -4.80
CA HIS A 131 -9.54 12.35 -3.34
C HIS A 131 -10.94 11.99 -2.87
N LEU A 132 -11.01 11.25 -1.76
CA LEU A 132 -12.24 10.95 -1.04
C LEU A 132 -12.06 11.42 0.40
N VAL A 133 -12.92 12.32 0.85
CA VAL A 133 -12.97 12.79 2.23
C VAL A 133 -14.37 12.54 2.76
N ALA A 134 -14.47 11.71 3.80
CA ALA A 134 -15.75 11.41 4.43
C ALA A 134 -16.38 12.70 5.00
N PRO A 135 -17.67 12.96 4.72
CA PRO A 135 -18.36 14.15 5.24
C PRO A 135 -18.64 14.10 6.74
N GLY A 136 -18.43 12.94 7.39
CA GLY A 136 -18.64 12.73 8.81
C GLY A 136 -18.14 11.37 9.27
N GLU A 137 -18.43 11.04 10.53
CA GLU A 137 -18.08 9.74 11.11
C GLU A 137 -18.93 8.60 10.51
N GLY A 138 -18.43 7.37 10.67
CA GLY A 138 -19.08 6.16 10.17
C GLY A 138 -18.68 5.78 8.76
N ALA A 139 -19.20 4.63 8.30
CA ALA A 139 -18.89 4.08 7.00
C ALA A 139 -19.69 4.77 5.88
N HIS A 140 -19.01 5.05 4.77
CA HIS A 140 -19.55 5.64 3.55
C HIS A 140 -19.31 4.70 2.37
N ALA A 141 -20.27 4.61 1.45
CA ALA A 141 -20.14 3.75 0.28
C ALA A 141 -19.76 4.58 -0.96
N VAL A 142 -18.81 4.08 -1.74
CA VAL A 142 -18.59 4.50 -3.12
C VAL A 142 -19.47 3.61 -4.00
N PRO A 143 -20.45 4.17 -4.74
CA PRO A 143 -21.33 3.37 -5.59
C PRO A 143 -20.57 2.59 -6.68
N ASP A 144 -21.16 1.51 -7.16
CA ASP A 144 -20.64 0.76 -8.30
C ASP A 144 -20.52 1.67 -9.54
N GLY A 145 -19.41 1.56 -10.27
CA GLY A 145 -19.14 2.35 -11.47
C GLY A 145 -18.88 3.84 -11.22
N ALA A 146 -18.79 4.27 -9.96
CA ALA A 146 -18.61 5.68 -9.64
C ALA A 146 -17.22 6.20 -10.04
N HIS A 147 -17.14 7.51 -10.24
CA HIS A 147 -15.91 8.20 -10.60
C HIS A 147 -15.40 9.05 -9.43
N ILE A 148 -14.10 8.94 -9.15
CA ILE A 148 -13.43 9.75 -8.14
C ILE A 148 -12.42 10.65 -8.86
N GLY A 149 -12.59 11.95 -8.70
CA GLY A 149 -11.74 12.94 -9.36
C GLY A 149 -11.17 13.98 -8.40
N PRO A 150 -10.58 15.05 -8.94
CA PRO A 150 -10.06 16.17 -8.15
C PRO A 150 -11.13 16.97 -7.40
N ASP A 151 -12.42 16.74 -7.66
CA ASP A 151 -13.53 17.39 -6.95
C ASP A 151 -14.24 16.44 -5.98
N GLY A 152 -13.73 15.22 -5.80
CA GLY A 152 -14.32 14.19 -4.95
C GLY A 152 -15.05 13.09 -5.72
N LEU A 153 -16.05 12.50 -5.06
CA LEU A 153 -16.96 11.50 -5.64
C LEU A 153 -17.98 12.20 -6.55
N ALA A 154 -18.08 11.76 -7.80
CA ALA A 154 -19.05 12.22 -8.79
C ALA A 154 -20.18 11.21 -9.01
#